data_AF-A0A850GWD1-F1
#
_entry.id   AF-A0A850GWD1-F1
#
_cell.length_a   1.000
_cell.length_b   1.000
_cell.length_c   1.000
_cell.angle_alpha   90.00
_cell.angle_beta   90.00
_cell.angle_gamma   90.00
#
_symmetry.space_group_name_H-M   'P 1'
#
loop_
_entity.id
_entity.type
_entity.pdbx_description
1 polymer ?
#
loop_
_entity_poly.entity_id
_entity_poly.type
_entity_poly.pdbx_seq_one_letter_code
_entity_poly.pdbx_strand_id
1 'polypeptide(L)'
;MPSLRITHSVLPLLCVAALASACGVDEDPLGEVDDETGTGEDEATDEADESGDSESEDQIACEETIQELESLDTPSSAGFTAGDVLDPIAGEFITTLNWMAQEGDVKVDVKPVAAQVELDLTLADIGGALRFIESTPNEAAVAQGLEDELDCRSRFELEVSVKLASDDGTLKEDLPVVLSAELEDDALGVATVHHVIDMDSIEGTLEISEVDPADPDELSVILDASFSVDPDTNMPDSQGSLGGWAEYREGEGEDEVVTRGEFIIATW
;
A
#
# COMPACT_ATOMS: atom_id res chain seq x y z
N MET A 1 27.63 -47.16 -30.63
CA MET A 1 27.36 -45.80 -31.14
C MET A 1 27.31 -44.88 -29.92
N PRO A 2 28.27 -43.95 -29.77
CA PRO A 2 28.31 -42.96 -28.69
C PRO A 2 27.32 -41.82 -29.01
N SER A 3 26.68 -41.16 -28.05
CA SER A 3 27.09 -39.87 -27.44
C SER A 3 25.79 -39.25 -26.87
N LEU A 4 25.71 -38.33 -25.91
CA LEU A 4 26.68 -37.43 -25.28
C LEU A 4 25.99 -36.96 -23.97
N ARG A 5 26.64 -37.13 -22.81
CA ARG A 5 26.24 -36.45 -21.56
C ARG A 5 26.99 -35.12 -21.50
N ILE A 6 26.28 -34.02 -21.31
CA ILE A 6 26.87 -32.71 -21.05
C ILE A 6 26.60 -32.38 -19.59
N THR A 7 27.62 -32.57 -18.76
CA THR A 7 27.79 -31.93 -17.46
C THR A 7 28.59 -30.66 -17.66
N HIS A 8 28.09 -29.51 -17.19
CA HIS A 8 28.94 -28.35 -16.95
C HIS A 8 28.80 -27.92 -15.48
N SER A 9 29.94 -27.97 -14.81
CA SER A 9 30.17 -27.56 -13.44
C SER A 9 30.95 -26.23 -13.49
N VAL A 10 30.45 -25.24 -12.75
CA VAL A 10 31.17 -24.22 -11.95
C VAL A 10 32.36 -23.47 -12.59
N LEU A 11 32.25 -22.13 -12.71
CA LEU A 11 33.00 -21.19 -11.87
C LEU A 11 32.52 -19.73 -12.09
N PRO A 12 32.63 -18.86 -11.07
CA PRO A 12 32.09 -17.50 -11.05
C PRO A 12 33.05 -16.52 -11.73
N LEU A 13 32.49 -15.48 -12.36
CA LEU A 13 33.26 -14.31 -12.78
C LEU A 13 32.87 -13.12 -11.89
N LEU A 14 33.81 -12.71 -11.04
CA LEU A 14 33.83 -11.37 -10.46
C LEU A 14 33.79 -10.33 -11.58
N CYS A 15 32.86 -9.38 -11.49
CA CYS A 15 33.02 -8.04 -12.07
C CYS A 15 32.75 -7.02 -10.96
N VAL A 16 33.82 -6.57 -10.31
CA VAL A 16 33.84 -5.32 -9.55
C VAL A 16 34.07 -4.21 -10.57
N ALA A 17 33.03 -3.41 -10.85
CA ALA A 17 33.17 -2.17 -11.59
C ALA A 17 33.14 -1.00 -10.60
N ALA A 18 34.33 -0.46 -10.31
CA ALA A 18 34.48 0.83 -9.67
C ALA A 18 34.18 1.92 -10.72
N LEU A 19 33.07 2.64 -10.58
CA LEU A 19 32.84 3.89 -11.28
C LEU A 19 33.27 5.05 -10.36
N ALA A 20 34.48 5.54 -10.62
CA ALA A 20 34.89 6.87 -10.22
C ALA A 20 34.20 7.88 -11.14
N SER A 21 33.22 8.63 -10.63
CA SER A 21 32.77 9.86 -11.29
C SER A 21 33.73 10.99 -10.90
N ALA A 22 34.32 11.59 -11.92
CA ALA A 22 35.23 12.70 -11.81
C ALA A 22 34.46 13.98 -11.45
N CYS A 23 35.00 14.75 -10.50
CA CYS A 23 34.62 16.12 -10.26
C CYS A 23 34.95 16.97 -11.50
N GLY A 24 33.93 17.32 -12.28
CA GLY A 24 33.98 18.43 -13.22
C GLY A 24 33.62 19.70 -12.46
N VAL A 25 34.62 20.58 -12.32
CA VAL A 25 34.47 21.93 -11.77
C VAL A 25 34.01 22.81 -12.93
N ASP A 26 32.74 23.19 -12.94
CA ASP A 26 32.26 24.28 -13.79
C ASP A 26 32.17 25.55 -12.93
N GLU A 27 33.14 26.43 -13.18
CA GLU A 27 33.21 27.80 -12.68
C GLU A 27 32.29 28.67 -13.55
N ASP A 28 31.10 28.99 -13.06
CA ASP A 28 30.28 30.06 -13.64
C ASP A 28 30.36 31.35 -12.79
N PRO A 29 30.45 32.52 -13.44
CA PRO A 29 30.85 33.78 -12.81
C PRO A 29 29.72 34.43 -12.02
N LEU A 30 30.13 35.00 -10.88
CA LEU A 30 29.36 35.84 -9.97
C LEU A 30 28.72 37.02 -10.72
N GLY A 31 27.39 37.00 -10.83
CA GLY A 31 26.57 38.16 -11.15
C GLY A 31 26.25 38.92 -9.87
N GLU A 32 26.74 40.15 -9.78
CA GLU A 32 26.41 41.14 -8.76
C GLU A 32 24.91 41.40 -8.74
N VAL A 33 24.27 41.25 -7.58
CA VAL A 33 22.91 41.77 -7.35
C VAL A 33 22.91 42.60 -6.09
N ASP A 34 22.41 43.82 -6.26
CA ASP A 34 22.53 44.95 -5.38
C ASP A 34 21.94 44.75 -3.98
N ASP A 35 22.64 45.42 -3.08
CA ASP A 35 22.43 45.67 -1.67
C ASP A 35 21.24 46.63 -1.50
N GLU A 36 20.11 46.16 -0.96
CA GLU A 36 19.13 47.05 -0.30
C GLU A 36 18.87 46.57 1.14
N THR A 37 19.60 47.23 2.04
CA THR A 37 19.42 47.21 3.49
C THR A 37 18.03 47.70 3.90
N GLY A 38 17.18 46.79 4.39
CA GLY A 38 15.95 47.09 5.11
C GLY A 38 16.04 46.59 6.55
N THR A 39 16.60 47.41 7.44
CA THR A 39 16.55 47.25 8.90
C THR A 39 15.15 47.52 9.44
N GLY A 40 14.56 46.52 10.09
CA GLY A 40 13.49 46.63 11.09
C GLY A 40 13.65 45.44 12.04
N GLU A 41 14.32 45.62 13.18
CA GLU A 41 13.74 46.06 14.46
C GLU A 41 12.74 45.03 15.02
N ASP A 42 13.31 44.08 15.77
CA ASP A 42 12.91 43.62 17.11
C ASP A 42 11.42 43.59 17.47
N GLU A 43 10.85 42.38 17.51
CA GLU A 43 9.93 41.95 18.58
C GLU A 43 10.24 40.47 18.86
N ALA A 44 11.07 40.23 19.89
CA ALA A 44 11.31 38.91 20.42
C ALA A 44 10.07 38.47 21.23
N THR A 45 9.21 37.66 20.62
CA THR A 45 8.18 36.92 21.34
C THR A 45 8.81 35.67 21.93
N ASP A 46 9.10 35.73 23.23
CA ASP A 46 9.33 34.56 24.08
C ASP A 46 8.07 33.67 24.05
N GLU A 47 7.98 32.78 23.07
CA GLU A 47 7.02 31.67 23.07
C GLU A 47 7.50 30.67 24.11
N ALA A 48 6.92 30.77 25.31
CA ALA A 48 7.06 29.76 26.34
C ALA A 48 6.53 28.43 25.78
N ASP A 49 7.45 27.51 25.51
CA ASP A 49 7.16 26.09 25.32
C ASP A 49 6.44 25.56 26.58
N GLU A 50 5.12 25.73 26.64
CA GLU A 50 4.25 24.86 27.42
C GLU A 50 4.26 23.50 26.72
N SER A 51 5.34 22.74 26.98
CA SER A 51 5.39 21.30 26.78
C SER A 51 4.36 20.69 27.73
N GLY A 52 3.09 20.75 27.33
CA GLY A 52 2.04 19.96 27.93
C GLY A 52 2.42 18.51 27.73
N ASP A 53 3.01 17.91 28.76
CA ASP A 53 2.85 16.49 29.06
C ASP A 53 1.34 16.26 29.13
N SER A 54 0.69 16.07 27.99
CA SER A 54 -0.60 15.43 27.94
C SER A 54 -0.32 14.01 28.36
N GLU A 55 -0.38 13.78 29.68
CA GLU A 55 -0.60 12.47 30.24
C GLU A 55 -1.76 11.91 29.43
N SER A 56 -1.44 10.98 28.52
CA SER A 56 -2.38 10.38 27.59
C SER A 56 -3.38 9.64 28.46
N GLU A 57 -4.46 10.33 28.82
CA GLU A 57 -5.55 9.82 29.64
C GLU A 57 -6.03 8.52 29.00
N ASP A 58 -5.66 7.39 29.59
CA ASP A 58 -6.24 6.05 29.46
C ASP A 58 -7.11 5.83 28.21
N GLN A 59 -6.55 6.03 27.01
CA GLN A 59 -7.32 5.86 25.79
C GLN A 59 -7.61 4.38 25.62
N ILE A 60 -8.89 4.02 25.53
CA ILE A 60 -9.34 2.65 25.23
C ILE A 60 -8.83 2.32 23.82
N ALA A 61 -7.87 1.39 23.71
CA ALA A 61 -7.20 1.06 22.46
C ALA A 61 -6.64 -0.37 22.48
N CYS A 62 -6.25 -0.86 21.30
CA CYS A 62 -5.40 -2.03 21.18
C CYS A 62 -3.93 -1.62 21.35
N GLU A 63 -3.18 -2.37 22.14
CA GLU A 63 -1.72 -2.30 22.23
C GLU A 63 -1.12 -3.37 21.32
N GLU A 64 -0.16 -2.96 20.49
CA GLU A 64 0.49 -3.83 19.51
C GLU A 64 1.93 -4.15 19.94
N THR A 65 2.28 -5.44 19.91
CA THR A 65 3.66 -5.92 20.04
C THR A 65 4.13 -6.45 18.69
N ILE A 66 5.18 -5.82 18.14
CA ILE A 66 5.74 -6.19 16.84
C ILE A 66 6.87 -7.20 17.02
N GLN A 67 6.74 -8.37 16.39
CA GLN A 67 7.80 -9.35 16.22
C GLN A 67 8.30 -9.30 14.77
N GLU A 68 9.53 -8.84 14.57
CA GLU A 68 10.21 -8.99 13.28
C GLU A 68 10.61 -10.46 13.06
N LEU A 69 10.36 -10.97 11.86
CA LEU A 69 10.67 -12.36 11.48
C LEU A 69 11.90 -12.39 10.57
N GLU A 70 12.84 -13.29 10.82
CA GLU A 70 14.10 -13.37 10.06
C GLU A 70 13.92 -13.93 8.64
N SER A 71 12.84 -14.70 8.41
CA SER A 71 12.53 -15.35 7.13
C SER A 71 11.08 -15.81 7.08
N LEU A 72 10.63 -16.22 5.88
CA LEU A 72 9.30 -16.83 5.67
C LEU A 72 9.08 -18.08 6.53
N ASP A 73 10.13 -18.85 6.84
CA ASP A 73 10.06 -20.07 7.66
C ASP A 73 10.15 -19.81 9.18
N THR A 74 10.35 -18.56 9.61
CA THR A 74 10.52 -18.23 11.03
C THR A 74 9.14 -18.20 11.71
N PRO A 75 8.89 -19.06 12.71
CA PRO A 75 7.60 -19.06 13.40
C PRO A 75 7.42 -17.82 14.27
N SER A 76 6.21 -17.27 14.26
CA SER A 76 5.78 -16.22 15.16
C SER A 76 5.47 -16.76 16.57
N SER A 77 5.17 -15.86 17.52
CA SER A 77 4.68 -16.24 18.84
C SER A 77 3.37 -17.04 18.81
N ALA A 78 2.56 -16.89 17.75
CA ALA A 78 1.34 -17.67 17.50
C ALA A 78 1.61 -19.06 16.87
N GLY A 79 2.85 -19.36 16.48
CA GLY A 79 3.24 -20.66 15.92
C GLY A 79 3.02 -20.83 14.41
N PHE A 80 2.51 -19.80 13.73
CA PHE A 80 2.44 -19.71 12.27
C PHE A 80 3.70 -19.07 11.70
N THR A 81 3.95 -19.28 10.42
CA THR A 81 5.05 -18.65 9.68
C THR A 81 4.51 -17.70 8.61
N ALA A 82 5.33 -16.75 8.16
CA ALA A 82 4.95 -15.88 7.04
C ALA A 82 4.79 -16.68 5.73
N GLY A 83 5.51 -17.81 5.59
CA GLY A 83 5.33 -18.76 4.49
C GLY A 83 3.95 -19.42 4.48
N ASP A 84 3.37 -19.72 5.66
CA ASP A 84 2.01 -20.26 5.75
C ASP A 84 0.95 -19.30 5.17
N VAL A 85 1.24 -17.99 5.18
CA VAL A 85 0.39 -16.95 4.57
C VAL A 85 0.63 -16.85 3.07
N LEU A 86 1.88 -16.74 2.63
CA LEU A 86 2.21 -16.35 1.25
C LEU A 86 2.26 -17.54 0.29
N ASP A 87 2.83 -18.68 0.70
CA ASP A 87 3.03 -19.83 -0.19
C ASP A 87 1.75 -20.33 -0.88
N PRO A 88 0.56 -20.35 -0.24
CA PRO A 88 -0.66 -20.83 -0.87
C PRO A 88 -1.24 -19.89 -1.93
N ILE A 89 -0.86 -18.60 -1.91
CA ILE A 89 -1.46 -17.53 -2.71
C ILE A 89 -0.47 -16.81 -3.62
N ALA A 90 0.83 -17.04 -3.49
CA ALA A 90 1.81 -16.49 -4.41
C ALA A 90 1.67 -17.10 -5.81
N GLY A 91 1.79 -16.28 -6.85
CA GLY A 91 1.70 -16.75 -8.23
C GLY A 91 1.00 -15.78 -9.18
N GLU A 92 0.62 -16.33 -10.33
CA GLU A 92 -0.09 -15.62 -11.41
C GLU A 92 -1.59 -15.95 -11.35
N PHE A 93 -2.40 -14.92 -11.52
CA PHE A 93 -3.86 -14.97 -11.56
C PHE A 93 -4.32 -14.33 -12.87
N ILE A 94 -5.19 -15.02 -13.60
CA ILE A 94 -5.82 -14.47 -14.80
C ILE A 94 -7.29 -14.31 -14.50
N THR A 95 -7.75 -13.06 -14.49
CA THR A 95 -9.15 -12.71 -14.16
C THR A 95 -9.70 -11.71 -15.18
N THR A 96 -10.98 -11.37 -15.05
CA THR A 96 -11.63 -10.33 -15.84
C THR A 96 -11.81 -9.07 -15.02
N LEU A 97 -11.14 -7.99 -15.42
CA LEU A 97 -11.38 -6.66 -14.87
C LEU A 97 -12.67 -6.09 -15.45
N ASN A 98 -13.63 -5.81 -14.58
CA ASN A 98 -14.91 -5.22 -14.91
C ASN A 98 -14.90 -3.74 -14.54
N TRP A 99 -15.01 -2.87 -15.54
CA TRP A 99 -15.14 -1.43 -15.30
C TRP A 99 -16.55 -1.12 -14.80
N MET A 100 -16.63 -0.42 -13.69
CA MET A 100 -17.89 -0.20 -12.98
C MET A 100 -18.56 1.08 -13.47
N ALA A 101 -19.90 1.00 -13.63
CA ALA A 101 -20.70 2.21 -13.75
C ALA A 101 -20.62 2.98 -12.43
N GLN A 102 -20.39 4.29 -12.52
CA GLN A 102 -20.28 5.14 -11.33
C GLN A 102 -21.66 5.34 -10.71
N GLU A 103 -21.78 4.99 -9.42
CA GLU A 103 -22.98 5.17 -8.60
C GLU A 103 -22.57 5.84 -7.28
N GLY A 104 -23.48 6.59 -6.66
CA GLY A 104 -23.23 7.28 -5.40
C GLY A 104 -23.10 8.79 -5.54
N ASP A 105 -22.68 9.43 -4.44
CA ASP A 105 -22.55 10.88 -4.33
C ASP A 105 -21.28 11.40 -5.02
N VAL A 106 -20.22 10.58 -5.09
CA VAL A 106 -19.00 10.87 -5.86
C VAL A 106 -18.93 9.92 -7.05
N LYS A 107 -18.66 10.46 -8.25
CA LYS A 107 -18.49 9.70 -9.49
C LYS A 107 -17.15 10.05 -10.12
N VAL A 108 -16.43 9.04 -10.59
CA VAL A 108 -15.12 9.19 -11.21
C VAL A 108 -15.13 8.58 -12.61
N ASP A 109 -15.01 9.41 -13.64
CA ASP A 109 -14.90 8.93 -15.02
C ASP A 109 -13.44 8.71 -15.40
N VAL A 110 -13.11 7.48 -15.80
CA VAL A 110 -11.76 7.10 -16.21
C VAL A 110 -11.62 6.97 -17.73
N LYS A 111 -10.40 7.06 -18.25
CA LYS A 111 -10.03 6.76 -19.64
C LYS A 111 -8.77 5.88 -19.71
N PRO A 112 -8.64 5.03 -20.73
CA PRO A 112 -9.70 4.62 -21.67
C PRO A 112 -10.78 3.77 -20.97
N VAL A 113 -11.99 3.70 -21.56
CA VAL A 113 -13.07 2.84 -21.03
C VAL A 113 -13.24 1.63 -21.93
N ALA A 114 -12.95 0.44 -21.41
CA ALA A 114 -13.45 -0.82 -21.92
C ALA A 114 -14.66 -1.26 -21.09
N ALA A 115 -15.50 -2.18 -21.59
CA ALA A 115 -16.54 -2.77 -20.75
C ALA A 115 -15.92 -3.79 -19.78
N GLN A 116 -15.02 -4.63 -20.31
CA GLN A 116 -14.27 -5.65 -19.60
C GLN A 116 -12.94 -5.85 -20.30
N VAL A 117 -11.91 -6.21 -19.56
CA VAL A 117 -10.58 -6.56 -20.09
C VAL A 117 -9.99 -7.70 -19.27
N GLU A 118 -9.16 -8.55 -19.87
CA GLU A 118 -8.38 -9.54 -19.13
C GLU A 118 -7.34 -8.83 -18.25
N LEU A 119 -7.16 -9.30 -17.03
CA LEU A 119 -6.18 -8.82 -16.08
C LEU A 119 -5.28 -9.98 -15.67
N ASP A 120 -3.99 -9.81 -15.96
CA ASP A 120 -2.92 -10.60 -15.39
C ASP A 120 -2.49 -9.96 -14.07
N LEU A 121 -2.73 -10.65 -12.96
CA LEU A 121 -2.27 -10.25 -11.63
C LEU A 121 -1.14 -11.20 -11.20
N THR A 122 -0.07 -10.67 -10.62
CA THR A 122 0.99 -11.48 -10.01
C THR A 122 1.28 -11.03 -8.60
N LEU A 123 1.30 -11.96 -7.64
CA LEU A 123 1.71 -11.73 -6.25
C LEU A 123 3.05 -12.43 -6.00
N ALA A 124 4.07 -11.68 -5.58
CA ALA A 124 5.42 -12.21 -5.36
C ALA A 124 6.10 -11.61 -4.11
N ASP A 125 6.86 -12.44 -3.41
CA ASP A 125 7.79 -11.97 -2.36
C ASP A 125 8.90 -11.10 -2.97
N ILE A 126 9.21 -9.98 -2.32
CA ILE A 126 10.33 -9.10 -2.68
C ILE A 126 11.49 -9.14 -1.67
N GLY A 127 11.40 -9.98 -0.65
CA GLY A 127 12.41 -10.11 0.41
C GLY A 127 12.49 -8.88 1.32
N GLY A 128 11.35 -8.20 1.51
CA GLY A 128 11.22 -7.02 2.34
C GLY A 128 10.98 -7.34 3.81
N ALA A 129 10.38 -6.41 4.53
CA ALA A 129 10.05 -6.60 5.95
C ALA A 129 8.99 -7.70 6.15
N LEU A 130 9.22 -8.55 7.17
CA LEU A 130 8.30 -9.59 7.62
C LEU A 130 8.01 -9.36 9.11
N ARG A 131 6.74 -9.20 9.46
CA ARG A 131 6.32 -8.91 10.83
C ARG A 131 5.13 -9.77 11.22
N PHE A 132 5.13 -10.20 12.48
CA PHE A 132 3.93 -10.63 13.18
C PHE A 132 3.58 -9.56 14.21
N ILE A 133 2.34 -9.09 14.21
CA ILE A 133 1.85 -8.06 15.12
C ILE A 133 0.83 -8.72 16.03
N GLU A 134 1.18 -8.81 17.30
CA GLU A 134 0.27 -9.28 18.36
C GLU A 134 -0.49 -8.08 18.90
N SER A 135 -1.80 -8.06 18.70
CA SER A 135 -2.68 -6.97 19.16
C SER A 135 -3.50 -7.44 20.35
N THR A 136 -3.51 -6.69 21.44
CA THR A 136 -4.30 -7.00 22.63
C THR A 136 -4.98 -5.75 23.20
N PRO A 137 -6.16 -5.84 23.84
CA PRO A 137 -6.75 -4.70 24.53
C PRO A 137 -5.82 -4.18 25.62
N ASN A 138 -5.60 -2.86 25.67
CA ASN A 138 -4.74 -2.26 26.68
C ASN A 138 -5.38 -2.27 28.09
N GLU A 139 -4.59 -1.92 29.12
CA GLU A 139 -5.06 -1.95 30.52
C GLU A 139 -6.31 -1.09 30.77
N ALA A 140 -6.44 0.04 30.06
CA ALA A 140 -7.60 0.94 30.17
C ALA A 140 -8.88 0.30 29.63
N ALA A 141 -8.81 -0.38 28.49
CA ALA A 141 -9.93 -1.13 27.91
C ALA A 141 -10.40 -2.24 28.86
N VAL A 142 -9.45 -3.02 29.38
CA VAL A 142 -9.72 -4.12 30.34
C VAL A 142 -10.33 -3.59 31.65
N ALA A 143 -9.83 -2.46 32.17
CA ALA A 143 -10.36 -1.86 33.39
C ALA A 143 -11.83 -1.41 33.25
N GLN A 144 -12.26 -1.09 32.03
CA GLN A 144 -13.63 -0.67 31.71
C GLN A 144 -14.54 -1.81 31.25
N GLY A 145 -14.00 -3.03 31.09
CA GLY A 145 -14.77 -4.19 30.61
C GLY A 145 -15.14 -4.09 29.13
N LEU A 146 -14.29 -3.43 28.33
CA LEU A 146 -14.50 -3.17 26.90
C LEU A 146 -13.61 -4.05 26.02
N GLU A 147 -12.97 -5.09 26.58
CA GLU A 147 -12.07 -5.98 25.83
C GLU A 147 -12.76 -6.68 24.66
N ASP A 148 -14.04 -7.04 24.80
CA ASP A 148 -14.84 -7.70 23.76
C ASP A 148 -15.43 -6.70 22.74
N GLU A 149 -15.34 -5.39 23.01
CA GLU A 149 -15.80 -4.32 22.10
C GLU A 149 -14.70 -3.87 21.14
N LEU A 150 -13.44 -4.21 21.44
CA LEU A 150 -12.28 -3.89 20.61
C LEU A 150 -11.92 -5.07 19.71
N ASP A 151 -11.76 -4.79 18.42
CA ASP A 151 -11.31 -5.79 17.45
C ASP A 151 -9.77 -5.85 17.40
N CYS A 152 -9.15 -6.29 18.50
CA CYS A 152 -7.69 -6.39 18.61
C CYS A 152 -7.17 -7.68 17.97
N ARG A 153 -7.19 -7.75 16.64
CA ARG A 153 -6.70 -8.93 15.90
C ARG A 153 -5.20 -8.90 15.71
N SER A 154 -4.58 -10.04 15.99
CA SER A 154 -3.18 -10.26 15.63
C SER A 154 -3.07 -10.56 14.14
N ARG A 155 -1.98 -10.16 13.49
CA ARG A 155 -1.84 -10.28 12.03
C ARG A 155 -0.39 -10.47 11.59
N PHE A 156 -0.20 -11.03 10.41
CA PHE A 156 1.04 -10.95 9.66
C PHE A 156 1.04 -9.73 8.76
N GLU A 157 2.22 -9.14 8.56
CA GLU A 157 2.49 -8.12 7.54
C GLU A 157 3.74 -8.50 6.77
N LEU A 158 3.62 -8.59 5.44
CA LEU A 158 4.70 -8.98 4.53
C LEU A 158 4.81 -7.95 3.41
N GLU A 159 6.02 -7.47 3.14
CA GLU A 159 6.28 -6.68 1.94
C GLU A 159 6.35 -7.60 0.71
N VAL A 160 5.47 -7.33 -0.26
CA VAL A 160 5.31 -8.10 -1.51
C VAL A 160 5.26 -7.15 -2.71
N SER A 161 5.38 -7.69 -3.92
CA SER A 161 5.08 -7.00 -5.18
C SER A 161 3.75 -7.54 -5.71
N VAL A 162 2.82 -6.62 -6.00
CA VAL A 162 1.61 -6.89 -6.77
C VAL A 162 1.78 -6.28 -8.15
N LYS A 163 1.82 -7.13 -9.17
CA LYS A 163 1.85 -6.69 -10.57
C LYS A 163 0.46 -6.78 -11.16
N LEU A 164 0.04 -5.72 -11.86
CA LEU A 164 -1.25 -5.63 -12.53
C LEU A 164 -1.01 -5.29 -14.00
N ALA A 165 -1.39 -6.17 -14.91
CA ALA A 165 -1.29 -5.91 -16.34
C ALA A 165 -2.63 -6.20 -17.02
N SER A 166 -3.30 -5.15 -17.49
CA SER A 166 -4.50 -5.32 -18.31
C SER A 166 -4.12 -5.48 -19.79
N ASP A 167 -4.90 -6.29 -20.50
CA ASP A 167 -4.66 -6.63 -21.91
C ASP A 167 -4.66 -5.41 -22.86
N ASP A 168 -5.37 -4.35 -22.47
CA ASP A 168 -5.46 -3.07 -23.20
C ASP A 168 -4.37 -2.06 -22.80
N GLY A 169 -3.54 -2.38 -21.81
CA GLY A 169 -2.50 -1.50 -21.28
C GLY A 169 -3.02 -0.35 -20.41
N THR A 170 -4.28 -0.39 -19.98
CA THR A 170 -4.83 0.57 -19.02
C THR A 170 -4.12 0.47 -17.67
N LEU A 171 -3.93 -0.75 -17.16
CA LEU A 171 -3.10 -1.04 -15.99
C LEU A 171 -1.80 -1.71 -16.43
N LYS A 172 -0.67 -1.25 -15.87
CA LYS A 172 0.63 -1.87 -16.11
C LYS A 172 1.57 -1.67 -14.92
N GLU A 173 1.07 -1.94 -13.73
CA GLU A 173 1.71 -1.54 -12.48
C GLU A 173 2.55 -2.67 -11.88
N ASP A 174 3.62 -2.30 -11.17
CA ASP A 174 4.43 -3.17 -10.30
C ASP A 174 4.58 -2.48 -8.95
N LEU A 175 3.65 -2.80 -8.04
CA LEU A 175 3.44 -2.06 -6.81
C LEU A 175 4.10 -2.80 -5.63
N PRO A 176 5.09 -2.20 -4.94
CA PRO A 176 5.53 -2.70 -3.66
C PRO A 176 4.45 -2.39 -2.61
N VAL A 177 3.83 -3.41 -2.06
CA VAL A 177 2.70 -3.28 -1.11
C VAL A 177 2.93 -4.14 0.13
N VAL A 178 2.14 -3.87 1.17
CA VAL A 178 2.08 -4.72 2.37
C VAL A 178 0.88 -5.65 2.24
N LEU A 179 1.15 -6.96 2.22
CA LEU A 179 0.15 -8.00 2.37
C LEU A 179 -0.08 -8.21 3.85
N SER A 180 -1.34 -8.12 4.30
CA SER A 180 -1.73 -8.39 5.67
C SER A 180 -2.59 -9.64 5.76
N ALA A 181 -2.42 -10.47 6.78
CA ALA A 181 -3.29 -11.60 7.05
C ALA A 181 -3.58 -11.69 8.55
N GLU A 182 -4.84 -11.46 8.92
CA GLU A 182 -5.30 -11.52 10.31
C GLU A 182 -5.44 -12.96 10.79
N LEU A 183 -5.28 -13.17 12.09
CA LEU A 183 -5.64 -14.42 12.75
C LEU A 183 -7.09 -14.38 13.21
N GLU A 184 -7.88 -15.36 12.79
CA GLU A 184 -9.26 -15.58 13.21
C GLU A 184 -9.38 -16.96 13.87
N ASP A 185 -9.85 -17.02 15.12
CA ASP A 185 -10.08 -18.27 15.86
C ASP A 185 -8.90 -19.28 15.81
N ASP A 186 -7.67 -18.79 16.04
CA ASP A 186 -6.42 -19.56 15.96
C ASP A 186 -6.11 -20.13 14.55
N ALA A 187 -6.65 -19.53 13.49
CA ALA A 187 -6.36 -19.86 12.10
C ALA A 187 -5.95 -18.61 11.31
N LEU A 188 -5.19 -18.82 10.22
CA LEU A 188 -4.89 -17.75 9.27
C LEU A 188 -6.16 -17.38 8.49
N GLY A 189 -6.51 -16.10 8.52
CA GLY A 189 -7.58 -15.50 7.75
C GLY A 189 -7.18 -15.26 6.28
N VAL A 190 -8.03 -14.52 5.59
CA VAL A 190 -7.79 -14.10 4.20
C VAL A 190 -6.66 -13.08 4.17
N ALA A 191 -5.73 -13.22 3.21
CA ALA A 191 -4.67 -12.24 3.04
C ALA A 191 -5.18 -11.06 2.19
N THR A 192 -4.97 -9.83 2.63
CA THR A 192 -5.49 -8.62 2.01
C THR A 192 -4.39 -7.62 1.71
N VAL A 193 -4.57 -6.85 0.64
CA VAL A 193 -3.79 -5.65 0.31
C VAL A 193 -4.75 -4.47 0.34
N HIS A 194 -4.37 -3.43 1.05
CA HIS A 194 -4.98 -2.10 0.98
C HIS A 194 -3.86 -1.10 0.67
N HIS A 195 -3.84 -0.57 -0.55
CA HIS A 195 -2.73 0.25 -1.02
C HIS A 195 -3.21 1.49 -1.75
N VAL A 196 -2.83 2.67 -1.25
CA VAL A 196 -3.08 3.94 -1.93
C VAL A 196 -2.12 4.09 -3.10
N ILE A 197 -2.66 4.24 -4.30
CA ILE A 197 -1.91 4.42 -5.55
C ILE A 197 -1.58 5.90 -5.73
N ASP A 198 -0.30 6.19 -5.94
CA ASP A 198 0.14 7.49 -6.43
C ASP A 198 -0.15 7.60 -7.94
N MET A 199 -1.21 8.32 -8.28
CA MET A 199 -1.68 8.50 -9.65
C MET A 199 -0.70 9.26 -10.56
N ASP A 200 0.30 9.96 -10.01
CA ASP A 200 1.37 10.58 -10.81
C ASP A 200 2.48 9.58 -11.19
N SER A 201 2.48 8.40 -10.55
CA SER A 201 3.52 7.37 -10.69
C SER A 201 3.11 6.15 -11.51
N ILE A 202 1.85 6.06 -11.94
CA ILE A 202 1.34 4.91 -12.68
C ILE A 202 2.05 4.73 -14.03
N GLU A 203 2.35 3.48 -14.38
CA GLU A 203 2.99 3.13 -15.64
C GLU A 203 2.00 2.86 -16.77
N GLY A 204 0.76 2.50 -16.43
CA GLY A 204 -0.34 2.27 -17.35
C GLY A 204 -0.84 3.53 -18.05
N THR A 205 -2.01 3.41 -18.69
CA THR A 205 -2.67 4.52 -19.39
C THR A 205 -3.96 4.97 -18.72
N LEU A 206 -4.26 4.45 -17.52
CA LEU A 206 -5.38 4.88 -16.71
C LEU A 206 -5.29 6.38 -16.41
N GLU A 207 -6.35 7.11 -16.70
CA GLU A 207 -6.46 8.54 -16.43
C GLU A 207 -7.81 8.80 -15.78
N ILE A 208 -7.82 9.51 -14.64
CA ILE A 208 -9.06 10.09 -14.10
C ILE A 208 -9.34 11.36 -14.92
N SER A 209 -10.43 11.32 -15.68
CA SER A 209 -10.75 12.39 -16.63
C SER A 209 -11.80 13.36 -16.13
N GLU A 210 -12.65 12.95 -15.19
CA GLU A 210 -13.65 13.79 -14.53
C GLU A 210 -13.96 13.22 -13.14
N VAL A 211 -14.22 14.12 -12.19
CA VAL A 211 -14.73 13.80 -10.85
C VAL A 211 -15.97 14.68 -10.62
N ASP A 212 -17.04 14.09 -10.12
CA ASP A 212 -18.33 14.75 -9.83
C ASP A 212 -18.75 14.41 -8.40
N PRO A 213 -18.82 15.38 -7.46
CA PRO A 213 -18.57 16.82 -7.64
C PRO A 213 -17.12 17.14 -8.02
N ALA A 214 -16.94 18.20 -8.81
CA ALA A 214 -15.62 18.61 -9.29
C ALA A 214 -14.73 19.17 -8.17
N ASP A 215 -13.42 19.15 -8.43
CA ASP A 215 -12.37 19.77 -7.61
C ASP A 215 -12.36 19.34 -6.12
N PRO A 216 -12.24 18.03 -5.81
CA PRO A 216 -12.06 17.60 -4.42
C PRO A 216 -10.77 18.16 -3.82
N ASP A 217 -10.76 18.39 -2.50
CA ASP A 217 -9.56 18.81 -1.77
C ASP A 217 -8.53 17.68 -1.73
N GLU A 218 -8.99 16.44 -1.61
CA GLU A 218 -8.19 15.23 -1.67
C GLU A 218 -8.88 14.16 -2.51
N LEU A 219 -8.12 13.52 -3.39
CA LEU A 219 -8.55 12.38 -4.18
C LEU A 219 -7.53 11.25 -4.01
N SER A 220 -7.96 10.13 -3.45
CA SER A 220 -7.10 8.96 -3.26
C SER A 220 -7.66 7.78 -4.04
N VAL A 221 -6.80 7.14 -4.83
CA VAL A 221 -7.13 5.87 -5.51
C VAL A 221 -6.51 4.73 -4.72
N ILE A 222 -7.25 3.65 -4.55
CA ILE A 222 -6.88 2.53 -3.69
C ILE A 222 -7.00 1.24 -4.48
N LEU A 223 -5.97 0.42 -4.37
CA LEU A 223 -6.01 -0.99 -4.66
C LEU A 223 -6.42 -1.76 -3.40
N ASP A 224 -7.59 -2.36 -3.45
CA ASP A 224 -8.06 -3.32 -2.47
C ASP A 224 -8.08 -4.71 -3.10
N ALA A 225 -7.33 -5.65 -2.55
CA ALA A 225 -7.28 -7.02 -3.05
C ALA A 225 -7.31 -8.02 -1.90
N SER A 226 -7.93 -9.17 -2.14
CA SER A 226 -7.92 -10.29 -1.22
C SER A 226 -7.53 -11.57 -1.93
N PHE A 227 -6.73 -12.38 -1.25
CA PHE A 227 -6.13 -13.60 -1.75
C PHE A 227 -6.46 -14.75 -0.80
N SER A 228 -6.97 -15.82 -1.37
CA SER A 228 -7.39 -17.00 -0.60
C SER A 228 -7.11 -18.29 -1.36
N VAL A 229 -7.39 -19.43 -0.74
CA VAL A 229 -7.39 -20.73 -1.40
C VAL A 229 -8.83 -21.24 -1.40
N ASP A 230 -9.36 -21.50 -2.59
CA ASP A 230 -10.67 -22.13 -2.73
C ASP A 230 -10.63 -23.53 -2.09
N PRO A 231 -11.47 -23.81 -1.07
CA PRO A 231 -11.43 -25.07 -0.34
C PRO A 231 -11.88 -26.27 -1.18
N ASP A 232 -12.67 -26.06 -2.23
CA ASP A 232 -13.18 -27.12 -3.09
C ASP A 232 -12.16 -27.53 -4.16
N THR A 233 -11.42 -26.56 -4.70
CA THR A 233 -10.44 -26.79 -5.77
C THR A 233 -9.00 -26.85 -5.28
N ASN A 234 -8.72 -26.37 -4.07
CA ASN A 234 -7.39 -26.16 -3.52
C ASN A 234 -6.50 -25.37 -4.49
N MET A 235 -7.09 -24.35 -5.12
CA MET A 235 -6.40 -23.42 -6.03
C MET A 235 -6.43 -22.02 -5.42
N PRO A 236 -5.38 -21.22 -5.65
CA PRO A 236 -5.39 -19.83 -5.23
C PRO A 236 -6.49 -19.08 -5.98
N ASP A 237 -7.18 -18.20 -5.26
CA ASP A 237 -8.22 -17.32 -5.77
C ASP A 237 -7.92 -15.87 -5.36
N SER A 238 -8.30 -14.94 -6.21
CA SER A 238 -8.10 -13.51 -6.00
C SER A 238 -9.35 -12.74 -6.41
N GLN A 239 -9.78 -11.82 -5.55
CA GLN A 239 -10.84 -10.86 -5.85
C GLN A 239 -10.40 -9.48 -5.36
N GLY A 240 -10.89 -8.43 -5.98
CA GLY A 240 -10.57 -7.08 -5.53
C GLY A 240 -11.23 -5.96 -6.31
N SER A 241 -10.84 -4.75 -5.96
CA SER A 241 -11.31 -3.53 -6.58
C SER A 241 -10.22 -2.47 -6.69
N LEU A 242 -10.36 -1.67 -7.74
CA LEU A 242 -9.72 -0.37 -7.86
C LEU A 242 -10.79 0.67 -7.54
N GLY A 243 -10.61 1.43 -6.47
CA GLY A 243 -11.60 2.40 -5.99
C GLY A 243 -10.92 3.58 -5.32
N GLY A 244 -11.60 4.24 -4.41
CA GLY A 244 -11.03 5.39 -3.73
C GLY A 244 -12.02 6.17 -2.91
N TRP A 245 -11.55 7.31 -2.40
CA TRP A 245 -12.38 8.34 -1.81
C TRP A 245 -11.99 9.72 -2.32
N ALA A 246 -12.96 10.62 -2.28
CA ALA A 246 -12.76 12.05 -2.47
C ALA A 246 -13.24 12.78 -1.20
N GLU A 247 -12.43 13.71 -0.70
CA GLU A 247 -12.77 14.57 0.43
C GLU A 247 -12.99 16.01 -0.03
N TYR A 248 -13.96 16.68 0.60
CA TYR A 248 -14.34 18.05 0.31
C TYR A 248 -14.51 18.83 1.60
N ARG A 249 -14.10 20.10 1.57
CA ARG A 249 -14.25 21.01 2.69
C ARG A 249 -15.72 21.32 2.92
N GLU A 250 -16.15 21.19 4.18
CA GLU A 250 -17.51 21.53 4.59
C GLU A 250 -17.83 23.00 4.23
N GLY A 251 -18.84 23.21 3.38
CA GLY A 251 -19.34 24.54 3.00
C GLY A 251 -18.64 25.21 1.81
N GLU A 252 -17.75 24.53 1.07
CA GLU A 252 -17.19 25.01 -0.20
C GLU A 252 -17.55 24.05 -1.36
N GLY A 253 -17.98 24.58 -2.51
CA GLY A 253 -18.37 23.80 -3.69
C GLY A 253 -19.86 23.92 -4.06
N GLU A 254 -20.25 23.33 -5.20
CA GLU A 254 -21.66 23.32 -5.66
C GLU A 254 -22.56 22.37 -4.85
N ASP A 255 -21.97 21.40 -4.14
CA ASP A 255 -22.67 20.46 -3.25
C ASP A 255 -22.13 20.54 -1.81
N GLU A 256 -22.66 21.49 -1.03
CA GLU A 256 -22.35 21.72 0.40
C GLU A 256 -22.64 20.51 1.34
N VAL A 257 -23.02 19.35 0.80
CA VAL A 257 -23.52 18.19 1.56
C VAL A 257 -22.52 17.03 1.61
N VAL A 258 -21.61 16.91 0.65
CA VAL A 258 -20.64 15.80 0.61
C VAL A 258 -19.36 16.26 1.28
N THR A 259 -19.03 15.73 2.46
CA THR A 259 -17.73 15.97 3.11
C THR A 259 -16.70 14.90 2.70
N ARG A 260 -17.18 13.70 2.39
CA ARG A 260 -16.39 12.57 1.90
C ARG A 260 -17.29 11.61 1.14
N GLY A 261 -16.85 11.11 0.00
CA GLY A 261 -17.54 10.07 -0.75
C GLY A 261 -16.58 9.02 -1.28
N GLU A 262 -17.03 7.77 -1.30
CA GLU A 262 -16.30 6.63 -1.85
C GLU A 262 -16.73 6.39 -3.31
N PHE A 263 -15.82 5.86 -4.11
CA PHE A 263 -16.10 5.46 -5.48
C PHE A 263 -15.39 4.14 -5.83
N ILE A 264 -15.93 3.41 -6.80
CA ILE A 264 -15.33 2.18 -7.33
C ILE A 264 -15.17 2.33 -8.84
N ILE A 265 -13.94 2.17 -9.31
CA ILE A 265 -13.57 2.27 -10.73
C ILE A 265 -13.73 0.91 -11.40
N ALA A 266 -13.20 -0.15 -10.78
CA ALA A 266 -13.21 -1.50 -11.37
C ALA A 266 -13.19 -2.59 -10.30
N THR A 267 -13.62 -3.80 -10.67
CA THR A 267 -13.54 -5.00 -9.82
C THR A 267 -13.08 -6.21 -10.63
N TRP A 268 -12.50 -7.21 -9.97
CA TRP A 268 -12.16 -8.50 -10.57
C TRP A 268 -12.41 -9.67 -9.63
#